data_AF-A0A2R5L0B6-F1
#
_entry.id   AF-A0A2R5L0B6-F1
#
_cell.length_a   1.000
_cell.length_b   1.000
_cell.length_c   1.000
_cell.angle_alpha   90.00
_cell.angle_beta   90.00
_cell.angle_gamma   90.00
#
_symmetry.space_group_name_H-M   'P 1'
#
loop_
_entity.id
_entity.type
_entity.pdbx_description
1 polymer ?
#
loop_
_entity_poly.entity_id
_entity_poly.type
_entity_poly.pdbx_seq_one_letter_code
_entity_poly.pdbx_strand_id
1 'polypeptide(L)'
;GGPGIAYKLGLGWVLLASIQIPTAFLTLGILGKKLAIISRKIDGITINDFLRARYQNKWVVIISSITILLFFMAYMIVQVVGGARLFEVLTGLDYNIGLIIFGFSIIFYTVFGGFKTVAITDAIQGVIMMISSVILFFVLKDAGGGMRNIMDTIYKMDPNLLTPTSGGNISKPFIMSFWVLVGA
;
A
#
# COMPACT_ATOMS: atom_id res chain seq x y z
N GLY A 1 -0.87 9.62 4.27
CA GLY A 1 -1.40 8.39 3.65
C GLY A 1 -2.25 8.71 2.44
N GLY A 2 -2.58 7.71 1.62
CA GLY A 2 -3.35 7.87 0.37
C GLY A 2 -4.66 8.66 0.49
N PRO A 3 -5.51 8.42 1.50
CA PRO A 3 -6.77 9.19 1.67
C PRO A 3 -6.55 10.69 1.92
N GLY A 4 -5.48 11.06 2.63
CA GLY A 4 -5.14 12.47 2.86
C GLY A 4 -4.65 13.19 1.61
N ILE A 5 -4.02 12.45 0.68
CA ILE A 5 -3.64 12.99 -0.63
C ILE A 5 -4.88 13.10 -1.53
N ALA A 6 -5.77 12.09 -1.48
CA ALA A 6 -7.05 12.12 -2.18
C ALA A 6 -7.92 13.33 -1.76
N TYR A 7 -7.90 13.70 -0.47
CA TYR A 7 -8.59 14.89 0.02
C TYR A 7 -8.06 16.20 -0.60
N LYS A 8 -6.75 16.27 -0.87
CA LYS A 8 -6.10 17.48 -1.42
C LYS A 8 -6.11 17.55 -2.95
N LEU A 9 -6.02 16.41 -3.62
CA LEU A 9 -5.89 16.32 -5.09
C LEU A 9 -7.16 15.82 -5.78
N GLY A 10 -8.18 15.46 -5.02
CA GLY A 10 -9.47 14.99 -5.53
C GLY A 10 -9.36 13.76 -6.43
N LEU A 11 -10.11 13.77 -7.53
CA LEU A 11 -10.18 12.66 -8.49
C LEU A 11 -8.85 12.41 -9.21
N GLY A 12 -7.94 13.40 -9.27
CA GLY A 12 -6.61 13.22 -9.84
C GLY A 12 -5.80 12.13 -9.13
N TRP A 13 -5.89 12.06 -7.80
CA TRP A 13 -5.24 10.99 -7.03
C TRP A 13 -5.89 9.62 -7.28
N VAL A 14 -7.21 9.57 -7.45
CA VAL A 14 -7.92 8.32 -7.75
C VAL A 14 -7.48 7.76 -9.10
N LEU A 15 -7.30 8.62 -10.11
CA LEU A 15 -6.76 8.23 -11.41
C LEU A 15 -5.34 7.68 -11.30
N LEU A 16 -4.45 8.36 -10.58
CA LEU A 16 -3.09 7.87 -10.31
C LEU A 16 -3.10 6.50 -9.61
N ALA A 17 -3.96 6.35 -8.60
CA ALA A 17 -4.07 5.11 -7.86
C ALA A 17 -4.61 3.95 -8.71
N SER A 18 -5.56 4.24 -9.63
CA SER A 18 -6.19 3.24 -10.50
C SER A 18 -5.20 2.51 -11.42
N ILE A 19 -4.11 3.18 -11.82
CA ILE A 19 -3.07 2.61 -12.69
C ILE A 19 -2.28 1.51 -11.98
N GLN A 20 -2.20 1.54 -10.65
CA GLN A 20 -1.48 0.50 -9.89
C GLN A 20 -2.16 -0.87 -10.00
N ILE A 21 -3.48 -0.92 -10.23
CA ILE A 21 -4.23 -2.17 -10.32
C ILE A 21 -3.82 -3.01 -11.55
N PRO A 22 -3.92 -2.51 -12.80
CA PRO A 22 -3.51 -3.28 -13.97
C PRO A 22 -2.02 -3.59 -13.94
N THR A 23 -1.18 -2.67 -13.45
CA THR A 23 0.25 -2.89 -13.36
C THR A 23 0.59 -3.99 -12.36
N ALA A 24 0.00 -3.99 -11.17
CA ALA A 24 0.18 -5.07 -10.20
C ALA A 24 -0.30 -6.42 -10.76
N PHE A 25 -1.42 -6.43 -11.49
CA PHE A 25 -1.94 -7.64 -12.12
C PHE A 25 -0.98 -8.19 -13.20
N LEU A 26 -0.46 -7.33 -14.07
CA LEU A 26 0.51 -7.71 -15.10
C LEU A 26 1.84 -8.17 -14.50
N THR A 27 2.36 -7.44 -13.51
CA THR A 27 3.60 -7.79 -12.83
C THR A 27 3.48 -9.13 -12.11
N LEU A 28 2.42 -9.35 -11.33
CA LEU A 28 2.22 -10.65 -10.66
C LEU A 28 1.94 -11.77 -11.66
N GLY A 29 1.17 -11.51 -12.72
CA GLY A 29 0.86 -12.51 -13.75
C GLY A 29 2.09 -12.95 -14.56
N ILE A 30 2.93 -12.02 -14.99
CA ILE A 30 4.09 -12.28 -15.86
C ILE A 30 5.33 -12.62 -15.02
N LEU A 31 5.76 -11.70 -14.14
CA LEU A 31 6.96 -11.92 -13.31
C LEU A 31 6.70 -12.99 -12.28
N GLY A 32 5.55 -12.99 -11.60
CA GLY A 32 5.25 -13.98 -10.56
C GLY A 32 5.27 -15.41 -11.11
N LYS A 33 4.66 -15.66 -12.27
CA LYS A 33 4.72 -16.97 -12.94
C LYS A 33 6.17 -17.37 -13.28
N LYS A 34 6.96 -16.44 -13.82
CA LYS A 34 8.36 -16.70 -14.20
C LYS A 34 9.24 -16.99 -12.98
N LEU A 35 9.10 -16.20 -11.92
CA LEU A 35 9.82 -16.38 -10.66
C LEU A 35 9.43 -17.71 -10.00
N ALA A 36 8.14 -18.07 -9.97
CA ALA A 36 7.67 -19.33 -9.41
C ALA A 36 8.19 -20.57 -10.16
N ILE A 37 8.39 -20.47 -11.48
CA ILE A 37 9.02 -21.55 -12.26
C ILE A 37 10.50 -21.68 -11.92
N ILE A 38 11.22 -20.56 -11.83
CA ILE A 38 12.66 -20.60 -11.54
C ILE A 38 12.92 -21.01 -10.08
N SER A 39 12.17 -20.47 -9.13
CA SER A 39 12.20 -20.83 -7.71
C SER A 39 12.05 -22.34 -7.50
N ARG A 40 11.09 -22.98 -8.17
CA ARG A 40 10.93 -24.45 -8.14
C ARG A 40 12.09 -25.23 -8.75
N LYS A 41 12.80 -24.67 -9.74
CA LYS A 41 13.97 -25.32 -10.35
C LYS A 41 15.22 -25.24 -9.47
N ILE A 42 15.32 -24.21 -8.63
CA ILE A 42 16.47 -23.98 -7.75
C ILE A 42 16.19 -24.38 -6.29
N ASP A 43 15.01 -24.94 -6.01
CA ASP A 43 14.48 -25.22 -4.67
C ASP A 43 14.61 -24.03 -3.70
N GLY A 44 14.56 -22.82 -4.26
CA GLY A 44 14.83 -21.58 -3.55
C GLY A 44 13.53 -20.90 -3.15
N ILE A 45 13.39 -20.56 -1.86
CA ILE A 45 12.15 -20.00 -1.30
C ILE A 45 12.20 -18.47 -1.30
N THR A 46 13.40 -17.87 -1.33
CA THR A 46 13.58 -16.41 -1.22
C THR A 46 14.15 -15.76 -2.49
N ILE A 47 13.93 -14.45 -2.64
CA ILE A 47 14.58 -13.63 -3.69
C ILE A 47 16.10 -13.74 -3.59
N ASN A 48 16.65 -13.80 -2.38
CA ASN A 48 18.09 -13.91 -2.16
C ASN A 48 18.65 -15.24 -2.66
N ASP A 49 17.89 -16.34 -2.57
CA ASP A 49 18.27 -17.64 -3.15
C ASP A 49 18.31 -17.58 -4.68
N PHE A 50 17.38 -16.84 -5.29
CA PHE A 50 17.40 -16.57 -6.73
C PHE A 50 18.64 -15.75 -7.14
N LEU A 51 18.98 -14.69 -6.40
CA LEU A 51 20.21 -13.93 -6.65
C LEU A 51 21.46 -14.80 -6.46
N ARG A 52 21.47 -15.68 -5.45
CA ARG A 52 22.57 -16.60 -5.20
C ARG A 52 22.75 -17.59 -6.36
N ALA A 53 21.67 -18.16 -6.86
CA ALA A 53 21.70 -19.10 -7.99
C ALA A 53 22.14 -18.42 -9.30
N ARG A 54 21.77 -17.14 -9.49
CA ARG A 54 22.10 -16.37 -10.71
C ARG A 54 23.52 -15.81 -10.72
N TYR A 55 23.96 -15.22 -9.61
CA TYR A 55 25.25 -14.51 -9.55
C TYR A 55 26.39 -15.34 -8.95
N GLN A 56 26.08 -16.43 -8.22
CA GLN A 56 27.02 -17.31 -7.51
C GLN A 56 28.05 -16.60 -6.61
N ASN A 57 27.86 -15.31 -6.32
CA ASN A 57 28.76 -14.51 -5.50
C ASN A 57 28.11 -14.20 -4.14
N LYS A 58 28.74 -14.65 -3.07
CA LYS A 58 28.27 -14.47 -1.68
C LYS A 58 28.15 -12.98 -1.31
N TRP A 59 29.03 -12.13 -1.81
CA TRP A 59 29.03 -10.69 -1.49
C TRP A 59 27.80 -9.97 -2.05
N VAL A 60 27.38 -10.33 -3.27
CA VAL A 60 26.18 -9.74 -3.91
C VAL A 60 24.93 -10.08 -3.10
N VAL A 61 24.82 -11.33 -2.62
CA VAL A 61 23.69 -11.79 -1.80
C VAL A 61 23.67 -11.08 -0.45
N ILE A 62 24.83 -10.92 0.20
CA ILE A 62 24.95 -10.23 1.50
C ILE A 62 24.56 -8.76 1.36
N ILE A 63 25.11 -8.04 0.38
CA ILE A 63 24.81 -6.62 0.15
C ILE A 63 23.33 -6.43 -0.18
N SER A 64 22.74 -7.30 -1.03
CA SER A 64 21.31 -7.26 -1.35
C SER A 64 20.45 -7.51 -0.12
N SER A 65 20.81 -8.50 0.70
CA SER A 65 20.06 -8.85 1.92
C SER A 65 20.07 -7.71 2.93
N ILE A 66 21.24 -7.07 3.15
CA ILE A 66 21.37 -5.91 4.03
C ILE A 66 20.55 -4.73 3.51
N THR A 67 20.63 -4.45 2.22
CA THR A 67 19.86 -3.38 1.57
C THR A 67 18.36 -3.61 1.77
N ILE A 68 17.87 -4.81 1.47
CA ILE A 68 16.46 -5.18 1.65
C ILE A 68 16.05 -5.00 3.11
N LEU A 69 16.83 -5.51 4.07
CA LEU A 69 16.52 -5.37 5.50
C LEU A 69 16.41 -3.90 5.93
N LEU A 70 17.32 -3.04 5.47
CA LEU A 70 17.30 -1.62 5.78
C LEU A 70 16.04 -0.93 5.23
N PHE A 71 15.69 -1.19 3.96
CA PHE A 71 14.48 -0.63 3.36
C PHE A 71 13.21 -1.14 4.04
N PHE A 72 13.15 -2.43 4.39
CA PHE A 72 12.02 -3.00 5.13
C PHE A 72 11.90 -2.40 6.54
N MET A 73 13.01 -2.17 7.23
CA MET A 73 12.99 -1.52 8.55
C MET A 73 12.45 -0.09 8.46
N ALA A 74 12.93 0.71 7.50
CA ALA A 74 12.43 2.05 7.26
C ALA A 74 10.93 2.05 6.92
N TYR A 75 10.49 1.09 6.10
CA TYR A 75 9.08 0.92 5.75
C TYR A 75 8.20 0.57 6.96
N MET A 76 8.65 -0.36 7.81
CA MET A 76 7.93 -0.76 9.03
C MET A 76 7.76 0.42 10.00
N ILE A 77 8.77 1.28 10.14
CA ILE A 77 8.66 2.48 10.99
C ILE A 77 7.52 3.38 10.52
N VAL A 78 7.43 3.65 9.22
CA VAL A 78 6.36 4.48 8.65
C VAL A 78 4.98 3.85 8.89
N GLN A 79 4.85 2.53 8.78
CA GLN A 79 3.60 1.83 9.05
C GLN A 79 3.17 1.95 10.52
N VAL A 80 4.09 1.72 11.46
CA VAL A 80 3.80 1.78 12.91
C VAL A 80 3.40 3.19 13.33
N VAL A 81 4.12 4.21 12.87
CA VAL A 81 3.79 5.63 13.13
C VAL A 81 2.42 5.98 12.55
N GLY A 82 2.13 5.53 11.33
CA GLY A 82 0.82 5.72 10.70
C GLY A 82 -0.31 5.06 11.50
N GLY A 83 -0.10 3.83 11.98
CA GLY A 83 -1.05 3.09 12.80
C GLY A 83 -1.32 3.75 14.15
N ALA A 84 -0.26 4.16 14.86
CA ALA A 84 -0.37 4.88 16.14
C ALA A 84 -1.14 6.20 15.99
N ARG A 85 -0.89 6.97 14.92
CA ARG A 85 -1.61 8.22 14.65
C ARG A 85 -3.09 8.00 14.33
N LEU A 86 -3.43 6.92 13.62
CA LEU A 86 -4.83 6.55 13.40
C LEU A 86 -5.51 6.14 14.70
N PHE A 87 -4.82 5.39 15.56
CA PHE A 87 -5.35 5.00 16.87
C PHE A 87 -5.62 6.20 17.78
N GLU A 88 -4.70 7.17 17.82
CA GLU A 88 -4.87 8.46 18.53
C GLU A 88 -6.13 9.19 18.04
N VAL A 89 -6.33 9.30 16.72
CA VAL A 89 -7.52 9.99 16.15
C VAL A 89 -8.82 9.26 16.47
N LEU A 90 -8.82 7.93 16.50
CA LEU A 90 -10.03 7.13 16.75
C LEU A 90 -10.41 7.05 18.23
N THR A 91 -9.42 6.98 19.12
CA THR A 91 -9.64 6.77 20.56
C THR A 91 -9.52 8.05 21.39
N GLY A 92 -8.87 9.08 20.86
CA GLY A 92 -8.52 10.31 21.59
C GLY A 92 -7.40 10.14 22.62
N LEU A 93 -6.77 8.96 22.70
CA LEU A 93 -5.65 8.68 23.61
C LEU A 93 -4.35 9.31 23.10
N ASP A 94 -3.45 9.66 24.03
CA ASP A 94 -2.14 10.24 23.69
C ASP A 94 -1.34 9.36 22.73
N TYR A 95 -0.67 9.99 21.76
CA TYR A 95 0.14 9.33 20.75
C TYR A 95 1.16 8.35 21.35
N ASN A 96 1.80 8.70 22.47
CA ASN A 96 2.83 7.85 23.07
C ASN A 96 2.24 6.55 23.62
N ILE A 97 1.04 6.63 24.20
CA ILE A 97 0.31 5.46 24.72
C ILE A 97 -0.13 4.59 23.54
N GLY A 98 -0.67 5.18 22.48
CA GLY A 98 -1.05 4.47 21.26
C GLY A 98 0.13 3.76 20.60
N LEU A 99 1.29 4.42 20.53
CA LEU A 99 2.52 3.86 19.98
C LEU A 99 3.00 2.63 20.75
N ILE A 100 3.01 2.70 22.09
CA ILE A 100 3.43 1.59 22.95
C ILE A 100 2.49 0.39 22.79
N ILE A 101 1.18 0.61 22.81
CA ILE A 101 0.18 -0.45 22.64
C ILE A 101 0.32 -1.11 21.26
N PHE A 102 0.43 -0.31 20.21
CA PHE A 102 0.53 -0.80 18.83
C PHE A 102 1.84 -1.58 18.61
N GLY A 103 2.97 -1.03 19.07
CA GLY A 103 4.27 -1.69 19.00
C GLY A 103 4.32 -3.01 19.78
N PHE A 104 3.78 -3.02 21.00
CA PHE A 104 3.73 -4.24 21.82
C PHE A 104 2.87 -5.33 21.18
N SER A 105 1.69 -4.96 20.66
CA SER A 105 0.81 -5.90 19.95
C SER A 105 1.52 -6.56 18.76
N ILE A 106 2.23 -5.77 17.93
CA ILE A 106 3.00 -6.27 16.78
C ILE A 106 4.06 -7.27 17.21
N ILE A 107 4.88 -6.92 18.20
CA ILE A 107 5.93 -7.81 18.69
C ILE A 107 5.32 -9.11 19.21
N PHE A 108 4.23 -9.01 19.97
CA PHE A 108 3.56 -10.16 20.55
C PHE A 108 3.08 -11.14 19.48
N TYR A 109 2.23 -10.70 18.53
CA TYR A 109 1.70 -11.64 17.53
C TYR A 109 2.76 -12.11 16.52
N THR A 110 3.82 -11.33 16.27
CA THR A 110 4.91 -11.72 15.35
C THR A 110 5.75 -12.86 15.94
N VAL A 111 6.02 -12.85 17.24
CA VAL A 111 6.82 -13.89 17.91
C VAL A 111 6.08 -15.23 17.94
N PHE A 112 4.76 -15.22 18.16
CA PHE A 112 3.97 -16.45 18.30
C PHE A 112 3.43 -17.02 16.98
N GLY A 113 3.37 -16.23 15.91
CA GLY A 113 2.63 -16.59 14.70
C GLY A 113 3.31 -17.59 13.75
N GLY A 114 4.61 -17.46 13.49
CA GLY A 114 5.26 -18.16 12.38
C GLY A 114 4.63 -17.83 11.00
N PHE A 115 5.19 -18.38 9.91
CA PHE A 115 4.81 -17.99 8.54
C PHE A 115 3.33 -18.29 8.20
N LYS A 116 2.79 -19.42 8.69
CA LYS A 116 1.42 -19.84 8.38
C LYS A 116 0.37 -18.92 9.02
N THR A 117 0.59 -18.49 10.26
CA THR A 117 -0.35 -17.58 10.94
C THR A 117 -0.34 -16.21 10.28
N VAL A 118 0.83 -15.70 9.90
CA VAL A 118 0.96 -14.43 9.17
C VAL A 118 0.17 -14.48 7.86
N ALA A 119 0.30 -15.56 7.07
CA ALA A 119 -0.45 -15.69 5.82
C ALA A 119 -1.98 -15.71 6.04
N ILE A 120 -2.45 -16.32 7.14
CA ILE A 120 -3.88 -16.33 7.49
C ILE A 120 -4.35 -14.94 7.93
N THR A 121 -3.57 -14.25 8.77
CA THR A 121 -3.92 -12.89 9.20
C THR A 121 -3.98 -11.91 8.04
N ASP A 122 -3.07 -12.02 7.08
CA ASP A 122 -3.07 -11.20 5.86
C ASP A 122 -4.32 -11.46 5.01
N ALA A 123 -4.73 -12.72 4.86
CA ALA A 123 -5.94 -13.09 4.13
C ALA A 123 -7.20 -12.52 4.81
N ILE A 124 -7.29 -12.63 6.15
CA ILE A 124 -8.40 -12.07 6.93
C ILE A 124 -8.45 -10.54 6.77
N GLN A 125 -7.30 -9.86 6.89
CA GLN A 125 -7.22 -8.41 6.71
C GLN A 125 -7.65 -7.99 5.31
N GLY A 126 -7.26 -8.73 4.27
CA GLY A 126 -7.72 -8.48 2.89
C GLY A 126 -9.24 -8.54 2.76
N VAL A 127 -9.89 -9.54 3.36
CA VAL A 127 -11.36 -9.67 3.37
C VAL A 127 -12.01 -8.52 4.13
N ILE A 128 -11.51 -8.19 5.32
CA ILE A 128 -12.03 -7.08 6.14
C ILE A 128 -11.92 -5.75 5.39
N MET A 129 -10.78 -5.49 4.72
CA MET A 129 -10.59 -4.28 3.92
C MET A 129 -11.57 -4.20 2.75
N MET A 130 -11.82 -5.33 2.07
CA MET A 130 -12.77 -5.40 0.97
C MET A 130 -14.21 -5.09 1.43
N ILE A 131 -14.67 -5.73 2.51
CA ILE A 131 -16.01 -5.49 3.07
C ILE A 131 -16.13 -4.04 3.55
N SER A 132 -15.13 -3.54 4.28
CA SER A 132 -15.12 -2.17 4.81
C SER A 132 -15.21 -1.13 3.70
N SER A 133 -14.51 -1.33 2.58
CA SER A 133 -14.58 -0.43 1.43
C SER A 133 -15.97 -0.39 0.79
N VAL A 134 -16.66 -1.54 0.71
CA VAL A 134 -18.02 -1.61 0.16
C VAL A 134 -19.01 -0.91 1.07
N ILE A 135 -18.94 -1.18 2.38
CA ILE A 135 -19.79 -0.51 3.38
C ILE A 135 -19.56 1.00 3.34
N LEU A 136 -18.30 1.43 3.36
CA LEU A 136 -17.93 2.85 3.33
C LEU A 136 -18.50 3.56 2.09
N PHE A 137 -18.50 2.90 0.93
CA PHE A 137 -19.07 3.45 -0.29
C PHE A 137 -20.57 3.73 -0.17
N PHE A 138 -21.35 2.78 0.35
CA PHE A 138 -22.81 2.96 0.52
C PHE A 138 -23.12 4.01 1.59
N VAL A 139 -22.43 3.97 2.74
CA VAL A 139 -22.63 4.94 3.82
C VAL A 139 -22.33 6.37 3.36
N LEU A 140 -21.24 6.58 2.62
CA LEU A 140 -20.89 7.89 2.08
C LEU A 140 -21.89 8.36 1.01
N LYS A 141 -22.36 7.45 0.16
CA LYS A 141 -23.38 7.77 -0.85
C LYS A 141 -24.67 8.27 -0.19
N ASP A 142 -25.13 7.59 0.85
CA ASP A 142 -26.37 7.93 1.55
C ASP A 142 -26.20 9.21 2.39
N ALA A 143 -25.09 9.35 3.12
CA ALA A 143 -24.78 10.54 3.90
C ALA A 143 -24.57 11.79 3.03
N GLY A 144 -24.05 11.63 1.82
CA GLY A 144 -23.86 12.72 0.86
C GLY A 144 -25.11 13.11 0.06
N GLY A 145 -26.27 12.47 0.30
CA GLY A 145 -27.50 12.74 -0.44
C GLY A 145 -27.47 12.28 -1.90
N GLY A 146 -26.65 11.26 -2.21
CA GLY A 146 -26.46 10.73 -3.54
C GLY A 146 -25.23 11.28 -4.27
N MET A 147 -24.71 10.48 -5.22
CA MET A 147 -23.44 10.76 -5.91
C MET A 147 -23.44 12.11 -6.66
N ARG A 148 -24.59 12.53 -7.18
CA ARG A 148 -24.72 13.82 -7.87
C ARG A 148 -24.56 15.00 -6.91
N ASN A 149 -25.18 14.94 -5.73
CA ASN A 149 -25.07 15.98 -4.73
C ASN A 149 -23.64 16.08 -4.14
N ILE A 150 -22.97 14.95 -3.96
CA ILE A 150 -21.54 14.90 -3.58
C ILE A 150 -20.70 15.60 -4.65
N MET A 151 -20.89 15.25 -5.93
CA MET A 151 -20.11 15.81 -7.02
C MET A 151 -20.37 17.32 -7.21
N ASP A 152 -21.63 17.75 -7.08
CA ASP A 152 -22.01 19.17 -7.15
C ASP A 152 -21.44 19.97 -5.98
N THR A 153 -21.36 19.37 -4.78
CA THR A 153 -20.75 20.01 -3.60
C THR A 153 -19.24 20.16 -3.76
N ILE A 154 -18.56 19.14 -4.30
CA ILE A 154 -17.13 19.21 -4.61
C ILE A 154 -16.87 20.26 -5.70
N TYR A 155 -17.70 20.30 -6.74
CA TYR A 155 -17.59 21.29 -7.82
C TYR A 155 -17.73 22.73 -7.31
N LYS A 156 -18.64 22.96 -6.35
CA LYS A 156 -18.82 24.28 -5.71
C LYS A 156 -17.67 24.67 -4.78
N MET A 157 -17.00 23.71 -4.13
CA MET A 157 -15.85 24.00 -3.26
C MET A 157 -14.58 24.29 -4.06
N ASP A 158 -14.23 23.40 -4.99
CA ASP A 158 -13.12 23.63 -5.91
C ASP A 158 -13.31 22.78 -7.19
N PRO A 159 -13.62 23.42 -8.34
CA PRO A 159 -13.81 22.70 -9.60
C PRO A 159 -12.53 21.98 -10.07
N ASN A 160 -11.36 22.38 -9.58
CA ASN A 160 -10.10 21.74 -9.92
C ASN A 160 -9.98 20.33 -9.34
N LEU A 161 -10.62 20.01 -8.21
CA LEU A 161 -10.58 18.67 -7.59
C LEU A 161 -11.24 17.58 -8.45
N LEU A 162 -12.08 17.98 -9.41
CA LEU A 162 -12.75 17.07 -10.33
C LEU A 162 -11.98 16.89 -11.65
N THR A 163 -10.98 17.74 -11.90
CA THR A 163 -10.16 17.64 -13.10
C THR A 163 -9.04 16.60 -12.93
N PRO A 164 -8.70 15.83 -13.98
CA PRO A 164 -7.60 14.86 -13.94
C PRO A 164 -6.24 15.46 -13.56
N THR A 165 -6.08 16.78 -13.74
CA THR A 165 -4.84 17.52 -13.48
C THR A 165 -4.86 18.28 -12.14
N SER A 166 -5.95 18.19 -11.36
CA SER A 166 -6.14 18.94 -10.10
C SER A 166 -5.79 20.43 -10.25
N GLY A 167 -6.20 21.08 -11.34
CA GLY A 167 -5.89 22.50 -11.61
C GLY A 167 -4.42 22.80 -11.94
N GLY A 168 -3.61 21.79 -12.28
CA GLY A 168 -2.19 21.93 -12.60
C GLY A 168 -1.24 21.45 -11.50
N ASN A 169 -1.76 21.07 -10.31
CA ASN A 169 -0.96 20.46 -9.24
C ASN A 169 -0.42 19.07 -9.60
N ILE A 170 -1.05 18.39 -10.56
CA ILE A 170 -0.55 17.14 -11.13
C ILE A 170 -0.02 17.45 -12.54
N SER A 171 1.27 17.77 -12.63
CA SER A 171 1.91 18.06 -13.91
C SER A 171 1.93 16.81 -14.79
N LYS A 172 1.70 16.96 -16.11
CA LYS A 172 1.68 15.84 -17.08
C LYS A 172 2.92 14.92 -16.99
N PRO A 173 4.15 15.41 -16.73
CA PRO A 173 5.32 14.56 -16.51
C PRO A 173 5.25 13.72 -15.24
N PHE A 174 4.57 14.20 -14.18
CA PHE A 174 4.40 13.44 -12.93
C PHE A 174 3.48 12.24 -13.13
N ILE A 175 2.40 12.40 -13.90
CA ILE A 175 1.53 11.29 -14.32
C ILE A 175 2.33 10.27 -15.13
N MET A 176 3.09 10.73 -16.12
CA MET A 176 3.93 9.86 -16.95
C MET A 176 5.04 9.16 -16.15
N SER A 177 5.62 9.83 -15.16
CA SER A 177 6.57 9.21 -14.24
C SER A 177 5.92 8.10 -13.42
N PHE A 178 4.69 8.26 -12.94
CA PHE A 178 3.95 7.18 -12.30
C PHE A 178 3.68 6.01 -13.25
N TRP A 179 3.36 6.29 -14.53
CA TRP A 179 3.20 5.25 -15.56
C TRP A 179 4.50 4.46 -15.79
N VAL A 180 5.65 5.14 -15.86
CA VAL A 180 6.95 4.50 -16.12
C VAL A 180 7.50 3.82 -14.87
N LEU A 181 7.41 4.45 -13.70
CA LEU A 181 8.04 3.95 -12.47
C LEU A 181 7.25 2.80 -11.84
N VAL A 182 5.93 2.79 -11.99
CA VAL A 182 5.10 1.66 -11.54
C VAL A 182 5.11 0.53 -12.58
N GLY A 183 5.20 0.87 -13.87
CA GLY A 183 5.17 -0.08 -15.00
C GLY A 183 6.50 -0.72 -15.42
N ALA A 184 7.64 -0.20 -14.95
CA ALA A 184 8.98 -0.75 -15.17
C ALA A 184 9.40 -1.68 -14.03
#